data_AF-A0A0S8ETM9-F1
#
_entry.id   AF-A0A0S8ETM9-F1
#
_cell.length_a   1.000
_cell.length_b   1.000
_cell.length_c   1.000
_cell.angle_alpha   90.00
_cell.angle_beta   90.00
_cell.angle_gamma   90.00
#
_symmetry.space_group_name_H-M   'P 1'
#
loop_
_entity.id
_entity.type
_entity.pdbx_description
1 polymer ?
#
loop_
_entity_poly.entity_id
_entity_poly.type
_entity_poly.pdbx_seq_one_letter_code
_entity_poly.pdbx_strand_id
1 'polypeptide(L)'
;MEPSTQSRGLTIPTAFVIGVVVVAGTGLHIWLHQRTHGLYNITQIGLAFFLVVNVMIAWWEIALFVEQDQIQAEYDAIREPYRGREMAAVAQVFSRPIPILRIFSFREWTRIWSTYSLFDPGYSDRRSFGYNIDVGNGFTTILPATLFAFGMTFNLVPPRVLGIVGIIIFWQMFYGTAVYFFQFFNNDRHRGHSVRDVLLFVGVSNLLWLIFPLLGLYTSVRLILEGSYAVFL
;
A
#
# COMPACT_ATOMS: atom_id res chain seq x y z
N MET A 1 38.55 13.80 14.13
CA MET A 1 37.25 13.38 14.68
C MET A 1 36.36 14.60 14.65
N GLU A 2 35.55 14.75 13.61
CA GLU A 2 34.53 15.80 13.59
C GLU A 2 33.36 15.37 14.49
N PRO A 3 32.85 16.24 15.37
CA PRO A 3 31.68 15.92 16.16
C PRO A 3 30.47 15.93 15.24
N SER A 4 29.83 14.77 15.06
CA SER A 4 28.54 14.69 14.39
C SER A 4 27.48 15.36 15.27
N THR A 5 27.10 16.58 14.89
CA THR A 5 25.89 17.24 15.39
C THR A 5 24.67 16.48 14.89
N GLN A 6 24.35 15.35 15.54
CA GLN A 6 23.04 14.73 15.44
C GLN A 6 22.03 15.71 16.05
N SER A 7 21.23 16.36 15.19
CA SER A 7 20.07 17.12 15.65
C SER A 7 19.17 16.17 16.44
N ARG A 8 19.03 16.43 17.74
CA ARG A 8 18.12 15.74 18.67
C ARG A 8 16.65 16.07 18.33
N GLY A 9 16.19 15.66 17.15
CA GLY A 9 14.78 15.70 16.78
C GLY A 9 14.03 14.55 17.44
N LEU A 10 12.76 14.75 17.78
CA LEU A 10 11.88 13.67 18.23
C LEU A 10 11.70 12.68 17.07
N THR A 11 12.03 11.41 17.33
CA THR A 11 11.90 10.31 16.37
C THR A 11 10.85 9.32 16.84
N ILE A 12 10.22 8.63 15.89
CA ILE A 12 9.27 7.55 16.17
C ILE A 12 9.57 6.34 15.30
N PRO A 13 9.35 5.09 15.78
CA PRO A 13 9.56 3.90 14.97
C PRO A 13 8.66 3.89 13.73
N THR A 14 9.17 3.45 12.57
CA THR A 14 8.41 3.33 11.32
C THR A 14 7.10 2.57 11.51
N ALA A 15 7.13 1.44 12.23
CA ALA A 15 5.93 0.64 12.51
C ALA A 15 4.85 1.42 13.27
N PHE A 16 5.25 2.33 14.16
CA PHE A 16 4.31 3.18 14.87
C PHE A 16 3.65 4.19 13.92
N VAL A 17 4.40 4.78 12.99
CA VAL A 17 3.84 5.68 11.95
C VAL A 17 2.79 4.94 11.12
N ILE A 18 3.15 3.77 10.60
CA ILE A 18 2.27 2.92 9.79
C ILE A 18 1.02 2.55 10.59
N GLY A 19 1.20 2.08 11.83
CA GLY A 19 0.12 1.71 12.72
C GLY A 19 -0.84 2.87 13.00
N VAL A 20 -0.31 4.08 13.26
CA VAL A 20 -1.14 5.27 13.47
C VAL A 20 -1.93 5.62 12.20
N VAL A 21 -1.30 5.64 11.02
CA VAL A 21 -2.01 5.96 9.77
C VAL A 21 -3.13 4.97 9.52
N VAL A 22 -2.86 3.66 9.64
CA VAL A 22 -3.84 2.61 9.36
C VAL A 22 -4.94 2.61 10.41
N VAL A 23 -4.61 2.59 11.70
CA VAL A 23 -5.62 2.49 12.78
C VAL A 23 -6.42 3.78 12.89
N ALA A 24 -5.77 4.95 12.91
CA ALA A 24 -6.48 6.23 13.06
C ALA A 24 -7.27 6.58 11.80
N GLY A 25 -6.71 6.34 10.60
CA GLY A 25 -7.41 6.58 9.34
C GLY A 25 -8.63 5.67 9.19
N THR A 26 -8.47 4.36 9.43
CA THR A 26 -9.61 3.43 9.41
C THR A 26 -10.63 3.81 10.47
N GLY A 27 -10.18 4.04 11.71
CA GLY A 27 -11.04 4.44 12.82
C GLY A 27 -11.84 5.71 12.55
N LEU A 28 -11.24 6.70 11.88
CA LEU A 28 -11.92 7.90 11.43
C LEU A 28 -13.06 7.57 10.48
N HIS A 29 -12.83 6.76 9.44
CA HIS A 29 -13.89 6.39 8.49
C HIS A 29 -15.01 5.59 9.15
N ILE A 30 -14.70 4.68 10.08
CA ILE A 30 -15.70 3.92 10.85
C ILE A 30 -16.52 4.87 11.71
N TRP A 31 -15.85 5.78 12.43
CA TRP A 31 -16.49 6.75 13.30
C TRP A 31 -17.41 7.69 12.52
N LEU A 32 -16.93 8.23 11.39
CA LEU A 32 -17.75 9.08 10.51
C LEU A 32 -18.99 8.33 10.02
N HIS A 33 -18.81 7.08 9.55
CA HIS A 33 -19.92 6.26 9.08
C HIS A 33 -20.96 5.98 10.16
N GLN A 34 -20.52 5.59 11.36
CA GLN A 34 -21.39 5.38 12.51
C GLN A 34 -22.15 6.65 12.90
N ARG A 35 -21.49 7.80 12.85
CA ARG A 35 -22.12 9.10 13.18
C ARG A 35 -23.13 9.54 12.15
N THR A 36 -22.93 9.20 10.88
CA THR A 36 -23.84 9.56 9.79
C THR A 36 -25.04 8.62 9.70
N HIS A 37 -24.82 7.30 9.82
CA HIS A 37 -25.86 6.29 9.54
C HIS A 37 -26.35 5.51 10.77
N GLY A 38 -25.71 5.69 11.93
CA GLY A 38 -26.13 5.08 13.19
C GLY A 38 -25.77 3.59 13.36
N LEU A 39 -25.00 3.02 12.43
CA LEU A 39 -24.66 1.59 12.39
C LEU A 39 -23.21 1.31 12.00
N TYR A 40 -22.76 0.09 12.32
CA TYR A 40 -21.48 -0.47 11.89
C TYR A 40 -21.72 -1.44 10.74
N ASN A 41 -21.17 -1.16 9.56
CA ASN A 41 -21.27 -2.02 8.39
C ASN A 41 -19.91 -2.66 8.09
N ILE A 42 -19.85 -3.99 8.10
CA ILE A 42 -18.59 -4.76 7.95
C ILE A 42 -17.95 -4.52 6.57
N THR A 43 -18.77 -4.38 5.53
CA THR A 43 -18.31 -4.09 4.16
C THR A 43 -17.62 -2.72 4.10
N GLN A 44 -18.25 -1.69 4.68
CA GLN A 44 -17.68 -0.36 4.75
C GLN A 44 -16.40 -0.35 5.61
N ILE A 45 -16.39 -1.03 6.75
CA ILE A 45 -15.21 -1.15 7.63
C ILE A 45 -14.04 -1.79 6.86
N GLY A 46 -14.29 -2.91 6.19
CA GLY A 46 -13.27 -3.62 5.42
C GLY A 46 -12.69 -2.78 4.28
N LEU A 47 -13.55 -2.11 3.51
CA LEU A 47 -13.10 -1.25 2.42
C LEU A 47 -12.43 0.03 2.92
N ALA A 48 -12.88 0.61 4.03
CA ALA A 48 -12.22 1.74 4.65
C ALA A 48 -10.79 1.38 5.07
N PHE A 49 -10.61 0.23 5.74
CA PHE A 49 -9.29 -0.29 6.08
C PHE A 49 -8.39 -0.42 4.84
N PHE A 50 -8.90 -1.09 3.81
CA PHE A 50 -8.12 -1.30 2.59
C PHE A 50 -7.79 0.00 1.85
N LEU A 51 -8.74 0.93 1.72
CA LEU A 51 -8.51 2.19 1.01
C LEU A 51 -7.53 3.10 1.76
N VAL A 52 -7.55 3.11 3.10
CA VAL A 52 -6.55 3.81 3.93
C VAL A 52 -5.16 3.22 3.70
N VAL A 53 -5.05 1.88 3.71
CA VAL A 53 -3.78 1.21 3.37
C VAL A 53 -3.37 1.56 1.94
N ASN A 54 -4.27 1.50 0.97
CA ASN A 54 -3.97 1.83 -0.43
C ASN A 54 -3.45 3.26 -0.58
N VAL A 55 -4.08 4.26 0.05
CA VAL A 55 -3.60 5.66 -0.03
C VAL A 55 -2.19 5.81 0.55
N MET A 56 -1.90 5.14 1.67
CA MET A 56 -0.55 5.14 2.25
C MET A 56 0.47 4.45 1.36
N ILE A 57 0.14 3.28 0.80
CA ILE A 57 1.01 2.54 -0.11
C ILE A 57 1.22 3.34 -1.40
N ALA A 58 0.17 3.91 -1.97
CA ALA A 58 0.23 4.75 -3.16
C ALA A 58 1.14 5.97 -2.96
N TRP A 59 1.17 6.55 -1.76
CA TRP A 59 2.15 7.57 -1.39
C TRP A 59 3.60 7.03 -1.42
N TRP A 60 3.82 5.81 -0.92
CA TRP A 60 5.12 5.16 -1.03
C TRP A 60 5.47 4.82 -2.48
N GLU A 61 4.52 4.43 -3.32
CA GLU A 61 4.73 4.15 -4.74
C GLU A 61 5.12 5.43 -5.52
N ILE A 62 4.63 6.60 -5.10
CA ILE A 62 5.17 7.87 -5.62
C ILE A 62 6.61 8.06 -5.14
N ALA A 63 6.95 7.70 -3.89
CA ALA A 63 8.33 7.72 -3.42
C ALA A 63 9.24 6.79 -4.24
N LEU A 64 8.74 5.62 -4.66
CA LEU A 64 9.42 4.70 -5.56
C LEU A 64 9.82 5.40 -6.86
N PHE A 65 8.90 6.15 -7.47
CA PHE A 65 9.20 6.93 -8.67
C PHE A 65 10.21 8.06 -8.42
N VAL A 66 9.99 8.87 -7.38
CA VAL A 66 10.76 10.10 -7.13
C VAL A 66 12.19 9.80 -6.70
N GLU A 67 12.39 8.79 -5.85
CA GLU A 67 13.68 8.48 -5.22
C GLU A 67 14.29 7.17 -5.76
N GLN A 68 13.93 6.78 -7.00
CA GLN A 68 14.36 5.50 -7.58
C GLN A 68 15.87 5.29 -7.57
N ASP A 69 16.64 6.34 -7.87
CA ASP A 69 18.11 6.22 -7.92
C ASP A 69 18.69 5.95 -6.52
N GLN A 70 18.10 6.55 -5.48
CA GLN A 70 18.45 6.24 -4.10
C GLN A 70 18.04 4.80 -3.76
N ILE A 71 16.84 4.36 -4.14
CA ILE A 71 16.35 2.99 -3.88
C ILE A 71 17.28 1.95 -4.53
N GLN A 72 17.72 2.19 -5.76
CA GLN A 72 18.66 1.31 -6.46
C GLN A 72 20.01 1.25 -5.75
N ALA A 73 20.59 2.41 -5.38
CA ALA A 73 21.85 2.46 -4.64
C ALA A 73 21.74 1.78 -3.27
N GLU A 74 20.62 1.96 -2.57
CA GLU A 74 20.34 1.30 -1.30
C GLU A 74 20.23 -0.22 -1.47
N TYR A 75 19.52 -0.69 -2.50
CA TYR A 75 19.38 -2.11 -2.84
C TYR A 75 20.75 -2.74 -3.13
N ASP A 76 21.56 -2.11 -3.99
CA ASP A 76 22.90 -2.60 -4.32
C ASP A 76 23.79 -2.72 -3.06
N ALA A 77 23.63 -1.81 -2.10
CA ALA A 77 24.37 -1.83 -0.84
C ALA A 77 23.90 -2.95 0.13
N ILE A 78 22.63 -3.36 0.09
CA ILE A 78 22.06 -4.33 1.05
C ILE A 78 21.88 -5.73 0.49
N ARG A 79 21.87 -5.93 -0.83
CA ARG A 79 21.58 -7.24 -1.45
C ARG A 79 22.53 -8.36 -1.05
N GLU A 80 23.83 -8.09 -1.01
CA GLU A 80 24.82 -9.11 -0.60
C GLU A 80 24.86 -9.28 0.92
N PRO A 81 24.91 -8.21 1.75
CA PRO A 81 24.94 -8.37 3.21
C PRO A 81 23.72 -9.09 3.79
N TYR A 82 22.54 -8.94 3.18
CA TYR A 82 21.29 -9.54 3.64
C TYR A 82 20.86 -10.78 2.84
N ARG A 83 21.70 -11.31 1.95
CA ARG A 83 21.39 -12.54 1.22
C ARG A 83 21.09 -13.70 2.17
N GLY A 84 19.93 -14.33 2.00
CA GLY A 84 19.40 -15.38 2.88
C GLY A 84 18.92 -14.89 4.26
N ARG A 85 18.89 -13.57 4.48
CA ARG A 85 18.46 -12.90 5.72
C ARG A 85 17.54 -11.71 5.40
N GLU A 86 16.80 -11.78 4.31
CA GLU A 86 16.00 -10.68 3.77
C GLU A 86 14.94 -10.21 4.78
N MET A 87 14.32 -11.14 5.50
CA MET A 87 13.36 -10.81 6.58
C MET A 87 13.97 -10.01 7.73
N ALA A 88 15.28 -10.14 7.98
CA ALA A 88 15.96 -9.33 8.98
C ALA A 88 16.08 -7.87 8.53
N ALA A 89 16.29 -7.63 7.23
CA ALA A 89 16.24 -6.27 6.68
C ALA A 89 14.85 -5.67 6.83
N VAL A 90 13.80 -6.44 6.54
CA VAL A 90 12.39 -6.01 6.71
C VAL A 90 12.13 -5.58 8.16
N ALA A 91 12.52 -6.40 9.14
CA ALA A 91 12.34 -6.07 10.56
C ALA A 91 13.09 -4.79 10.97
N GLN A 92 14.25 -4.52 10.37
CA GLN A 92 15.02 -3.30 10.61
C GLN A 92 14.31 -2.06 10.06
N VAL A 93 13.62 -2.16 8.91
CA VAL A 93 12.82 -1.05 8.37
C VAL A 93 11.72 -0.64 9.35
N PHE A 94 10.99 -1.62 9.89
CA PHE A 94 9.89 -1.38 10.81
C PHE A 94 10.33 -0.80 12.16
N SER A 95 11.54 -1.14 12.61
CA SER A 95 12.12 -0.60 13.86
C SER A 95 12.94 0.68 13.67
N ARG A 96 13.21 1.08 12.42
CA ARG A 96 13.96 2.31 12.09
C ARG A 96 13.28 3.55 12.67
N PRO A 97 14.02 4.45 13.35
CA PRO A 97 13.47 5.72 13.79
C PRO A 97 13.33 6.69 12.61
N ILE A 98 12.16 7.32 12.49
CA ILE A 98 11.87 8.39 11.53
C ILE A 98 11.73 9.71 12.29
N PRO A 99 12.42 10.79 11.90
CA PRO A 99 12.18 12.12 12.44
C PRO A 99 10.76 12.59 12.11
N ILE A 100 10.00 13.05 13.11
CA ILE A 100 8.57 13.37 12.93
C ILE A 100 8.34 14.40 11.82
N LEU A 101 9.20 15.42 11.75
CA LEU A 101 9.10 16.47 10.73
C LEU A 101 9.42 15.99 9.31
N ARG A 102 9.94 14.77 9.16
CA ARG A 102 10.30 14.16 7.87
C ARG A 102 9.40 12.99 7.50
N ILE A 103 8.33 12.71 8.24
CA ILE A 103 7.38 11.63 7.93
C ILE A 103 6.84 11.73 6.49
N PHE A 104 6.62 12.95 5.97
CA PHE A 104 6.15 13.15 4.60
C PHE A 104 7.28 13.27 3.56
N SER A 105 8.55 13.10 3.95
CA SER A 105 9.65 13.10 2.99
C SER A 105 9.73 11.74 2.31
N PHE A 106 9.70 11.71 0.98
CA PHE A 106 9.86 10.47 0.20
C PHE A 106 11.13 9.70 0.56
N ARG A 107 12.22 10.41 0.87
CA ARG A 107 13.48 9.81 1.34
C ARG A 107 13.37 8.93 2.57
N GLU A 108 12.39 9.16 3.44
CA GLU A 108 12.21 8.32 4.64
C GLU A 108 11.53 6.99 4.31
N TRP A 109 11.00 6.82 3.10
CA TRP A 109 10.26 5.64 2.67
C TRP A 109 11.00 4.79 1.64
N THR A 110 12.15 5.26 1.12
CA THR A 110 12.98 4.49 0.16
C THR A 110 13.38 3.12 0.69
N ARG A 111 13.60 3.02 2.00
CA ARG A 111 14.00 1.77 2.67
C ARG A 111 12.95 0.67 2.61
N ILE A 112 11.67 1.02 2.48
CA ILE A 112 10.62 0.03 2.25
C ILE A 112 10.85 -0.64 0.90
N TRP A 113 11.09 0.14 -0.16
CA TRP A 113 11.29 -0.37 -1.51
C TRP A 113 12.63 -1.03 -1.75
N SER A 114 13.73 -0.49 -1.22
CA SER A 114 15.04 -1.13 -1.37
C SER A 114 15.08 -2.48 -0.64
N THR A 115 14.39 -2.60 0.49
CA THR A 115 14.23 -3.88 1.20
C THR A 115 13.25 -4.82 0.50
N TYR A 116 12.14 -4.32 -0.04
CA TYR A 116 11.24 -5.12 -0.89
C TYR A 116 11.97 -5.68 -2.11
N SER A 117 12.90 -4.89 -2.67
CA SER A 117 13.73 -5.30 -3.82
C SER A 117 14.64 -6.49 -3.52
N LEU A 118 14.87 -6.83 -2.25
CA LEU A 118 15.55 -8.07 -1.87
C LEU A 118 14.74 -9.32 -2.25
N PHE A 119 13.41 -9.23 -2.25
CA PHE A 119 12.51 -10.31 -2.63
C PHE A 119 12.11 -10.25 -4.10
N ASP A 120 11.92 -9.03 -4.61
CA ASP A 120 11.67 -8.81 -6.02
C ASP A 120 12.57 -7.68 -6.56
N PRO A 121 13.72 -8.03 -7.20
CA PRO A 121 14.63 -7.07 -7.78
C PRO A 121 13.98 -6.13 -8.81
N GLY A 122 12.83 -6.48 -9.37
CA GLY A 122 12.07 -5.65 -10.29
C GLY A 122 11.78 -4.25 -9.76
N TYR A 123 11.59 -4.08 -8.45
CA TYR A 123 11.34 -2.76 -7.87
C TYR A 123 12.56 -1.82 -7.91
N SER A 124 13.77 -2.37 -8.06
CA SER A 124 14.99 -1.59 -8.31
C SER A 124 15.22 -1.26 -9.79
N ASP A 125 14.43 -1.82 -10.71
CA ASP A 125 14.55 -1.62 -12.16
C ASP A 125 13.30 -0.97 -12.77
N ARG A 126 13.48 0.25 -13.32
CA ARG A 126 12.42 1.04 -13.98
C ARG A 126 11.76 0.34 -15.17
N ARG A 127 12.41 -0.67 -15.74
CA ARG A 127 11.91 -1.43 -16.89
C ARG A 127 10.99 -2.57 -16.48
N SER A 128 10.95 -2.91 -15.20
CA SER A 128 10.17 -4.04 -14.73
C SER A 128 8.68 -3.73 -14.70
N PHE A 129 7.86 -4.78 -14.85
CA PHE A 129 6.42 -4.66 -14.64
C PHE A 129 6.09 -4.20 -13.21
N GLY A 130 6.69 -4.84 -12.19
CA GLY A 130 6.47 -4.50 -10.77
C GLY A 130 6.69 -3.02 -10.46
N TYR A 131 7.77 -2.43 -10.98
CA TYR A 131 8.00 -1.00 -10.83
C TYR A 131 6.89 -0.16 -11.48
N ASN A 132 6.53 -0.46 -12.73
CA ASN A 132 5.60 0.39 -13.48
C ASN A 132 4.15 0.25 -13.01
N ILE A 133 3.73 -0.94 -12.57
CA ILE A 133 2.36 -1.15 -12.08
C ILE A 133 2.15 -0.39 -10.77
N ASP A 134 3.11 -0.45 -9.84
CA ASP A 134 3.02 0.22 -8.54
C ASP A 134 3.18 1.72 -8.68
N VAL A 135 4.16 2.22 -9.45
CA VAL A 135 4.25 3.66 -9.75
C VAL A 135 2.96 4.18 -10.40
N GLY A 136 2.42 3.44 -11.36
CA GLY A 136 1.13 3.77 -12.00
C GLY A 136 -0.02 3.81 -10.98
N ASN A 137 -0.05 2.86 -10.06
CA ASN A 137 -1.02 2.81 -8.97
C ASN A 137 -0.90 4.03 -8.04
N GLY A 138 0.33 4.42 -7.70
CA GLY A 138 0.63 5.58 -6.88
C GLY A 138 0.02 6.87 -7.41
N PHE A 139 0.19 7.14 -8.71
CA PHE A 139 -0.33 8.35 -9.34
C PHE A 139 -1.82 8.30 -9.67
N THR A 140 -2.38 7.12 -9.89
CA THR A 140 -3.77 7.00 -10.38
C THR A 140 -4.78 6.71 -9.28
N THR A 141 -4.39 6.15 -8.13
CA THR A 141 -5.36 5.66 -7.15
C THR A 141 -5.60 6.54 -5.93
N ILE A 142 -4.68 7.45 -5.56
CA ILE A 142 -4.85 8.28 -4.34
C ILE A 142 -6.18 9.04 -4.34
N LEU A 143 -6.44 9.80 -5.41
CA LEU A 143 -7.66 10.61 -5.52
C LEU A 143 -8.93 9.76 -5.60
N PRO A 144 -9.07 8.78 -6.51
CA PRO A 144 -10.29 7.99 -6.58
C PRO A 144 -10.47 7.07 -5.36
N ALA A 145 -9.41 6.56 -4.73
CA ALA A 145 -9.51 5.79 -3.49
C ALA A 145 -10.02 6.66 -2.33
N THR A 146 -9.52 7.89 -2.22
CA THR A 146 -10.01 8.86 -1.22
C THR A 146 -11.47 9.23 -1.49
N LEU A 147 -11.83 9.51 -2.75
CA LEU A 147 -13.22 9.74 -3.15
C LEU A 147 -14.11 8.56 -2.78
N PHE A 148 -13.67 7.33 -3.03
CA PHE A 148 -14.42 6.13 -2.67
C PHE A 148 -14.59 6.02 -1.15
N ALA A 149 -13.50 6.18 -0.39
CA ALA A 149 -13.50 6.05 1.07
C ALA A 149 -14.47 7.02 1.77
N PHE A 150 -14.53 8.27 1.32
CA PHE A 150 -15.50 9.25 1.81
C PHE A 150 -16.88 9.10 1.17
N GLY A 151 -16.94 8.69 -0.10
CA GLY A 151 -18.16 8.48 -0.87
C GLY A 151 -19.07 7.41 -0.26
N MET A 152 -18.48 6.32 0.28
CA MET A 152 -19.24 5.29 1.01
C MET A 152 -20.02 5.82 2.21
N THR A 153 -19.63 6.97 2.76
CA THR A 153 -20.25 7.57 3.95
C THR A 153 -21.15 8.74 3.61
N PHE A 154 -20.68 9.68 2.80
CA PHE A 154 -21.34 10.97 2.60
C PHE A 154 -22.14 11.08 1.30
N ASN A 155 -22.20 10.01 0.50
CA ASN A 155 -22.90 9.99 -0.78
C ASN A 155 -22.45 11.15 -1.71
N LEU A 156 -21.15 11.43 -1.74
CA LEU A 156 -20.56 12.61 -2.39
C LEU A 156 -20.90 12.72 -3.88
N VAL A 157 -21.17 11.60 -4.53
CA VAL A 157 -21.56 11.51 -5.95
C VAL A 157 -22.72 10.52 -6.10
N PRO A 158 -23.44 10.50 -7.23
CA PRO A 158 -24.45 9.49 -7.48
C PRO A 158 -23.86 8.06 -7.34
N PRO A 159 -24.62 7.08 -6.79
CA PRO A 159 -24.11 5.72 -6.54
C PRO A 159 -23.46 5.09 -7.77
N ARG A 160 -24.08 5.26 -8.94
CA ARG A 160 -23.54 4.74 -10.22
C ARG A 160 -22.18 5.33 -10.57
N VAL A 161 -21.96 6.62 -10.28
CA VAL A 161 -20.67 7.28 -10.52
C VAL A 161 -19.61 6.70 -9.59
N LEU A 162 -19.91 6.59 -8.29
CA LEU A 162 -18.97 5.99 -7.33
C LEU A 162 -18.65 4.54 -7.70
N GLY A 163 -19.67 3.77 -8.10
CA GLY A 163 -19.50 2.39 -8.55
C GLY A 163 -18.63 2.29 -9.80
N ILE A 164 -18.78 3.16 -10.80
CA ILE A 164 -17.90 3.17 -11.99
C ILE A 164 -16.45 3.48 -11.60
N VAL A 165 -16.23 4.48 -10.74
CA VAL A 165 -14.90 4.80 -10.20
C VAL A 165 -14.32 3.59 -9.48
N GLY A 166 -15.13 2.93 -8.64
CA GLY A 166 -14.75 1.71 -7.92
C GLY A 166 -14.36 0.57 -8.85
N ILE A 167 -15.13 0.28 -9.90
CA ILE A 167 -14.78 -0.73 -10.90
C ILE A 167 -13.39 -0.47 -11.47
N ILE A 168 -13.11 0.77 -11.87
CA ILE A 168 -11.82 1.13 -12.48
C ILE A 168 -10.66 0.85 -11.51
N ILE A 169 -10.72 1.37 -10.28
CA ILE A 169 -9.59 1.26 -9.35
C ILE A 169 -9.45 -0.14 -8.77
N PHE A 170 -10.55 -0.81 -8.42
CA PHE A 170 -10.49 -2.15 -7.84
C PHE A 170 -10.12 -3.19 -8.89
N TRP A 171 -10.55 -3.03 -10.14
CA TRP A 171 -10.07 -3.89 -11.22
C TRP A 171 -8.57 -3.69 -11.46
N GLN A 172 -8.10 -2.43 -11.51
CA GLN A 172 -6.67 -2.14 -11.67
C GLN A 172 -5.83 -2.83 -10.59
N MET A 173 -6.19 -2.67 -9.31
CA MET A 173 -5.48 -3.29 -8.19
C MET A 173 -5.52 -4.82 -8.26
N PHE A 174 -6.69 -5.41 -8.51
CA PHE A 174 -6.84 -6.87 -8.61
C PHE A 174 -6.03 -7.45 -9.78
N TYR A 175 -6.23 -6.89 -10.97
CA TYR A 175 -5.57 -7.36 -12.19
C TYR A 175 -4.06 -7.13 -12.12
N GLY A 176 -3.62 -5.96 -11.66
CA GLY A 176 -2.19 -5.66 -11.44
C GLY A 176 -1.54 -6.69 -10.52
N THR A 177 -2.20 -7.04 -9.42
CA THR A 177 -1.72 -8.07 -8.48
C THR A 177 -1.67 -9.46 -9.12
N ALA A 178 -2.69 -9.84 -9.91
CA ALA A 178 -2.70 -11.12 -10.60
C ALA A 178 -1.54 -11.22 -11.62
N VAL A 179 -1.29 -10.16 -12.39
CA VAL A 179 -0.16 -10.09 -13.34
C VAL A 179 1.17 -10.06 -12.60
N TYR A 180 1.26 -9.38 -11.46
CA TYR A 180 2.45 -9.41 -10.59
C TYR A 180 2.78 -10.84 -10.16
N PHE A 181 1.81 -11.59 -9.63
CA PHE A 181 2.03 -12.98 -9.24
C PHE A 181 2.48 -13.84 -10.42
N PHE A 182 1.79 -13.72 -11.57
CA PHE A 182 2.19 -14.44 -12.78
C PHE A 182 3.64 -14.12 -13.14
N GLN A 183 4.00 -12.84 -13.19
CA GLN A 183 5.33 -12.38 -13.53
C GLN A 183 6.39 -12.87 -12.52
N PHE A 184 6.09 -12.85 -11.22
CA PHE A 184 6.99 -13.30 -10.15
C PHE A 184 7.33 -14.79 -10.28
N PHE A 185 6.33 -15.63 -10.53
CA PHE A 185 6.55 -17.07 -10.72
C PHE A 185 7.13 -17.41 -12.09
N ASN A 186 6.61 -16.81 -13.17
CA ASN A 186 7.04 -17.06 -14.54
C ASN A 186 8.51 -16.70 -14.78
N ASN A 187 9.00 -15.66 -14.09
CA ASN A 187 10.40 -15.23 -14.19
C ASN A 187 11.29 -15.85 -13.09
N ASP A 188 10.83 -16.92 -12.43
CA ASP A 188 11.57 -17.63 -11.38
C ASP A 188 12.07 -16.75 -10.22
N ARG A 189 11.42 -15.60 -9.96
CA ARG A 189 11.83 -14.67 -8.88
C ARG A 189 11.68 -15.26 -7.48
N HIS A 190 10.85 -16.29 -7.33
CA HIS A 190 10.72 -17.07 -6.10
C HIS A 190 11.95 -17.95 -5.80
N ARG A 191 12.78 -18.27 -6.79
CA ARG A 191 13.93 -19.16 -6.61
C ARG A 191 15.05 -18.45 -5.87
N GLY A 192 15.64 -19.14 -4.89
CA GLY A 192 16.70 -18.58 -4.03
C GLY A 192 16.18 -18.00 -2.71
N HIS A 193 14.86 -17.80 -2.58
CA HIS A 193 14.22 -17.47 -1.31
C HIS A 193 13.74 -18.72 -0.57
N SER A 194 13.63 -18.62 0.74
CA SER A 194 12.96 -19.67 1.52
C SER A 194 11.46 -19.66 1.22
N VAL A 195 10.84 -20.85 1.17
CA VAL A 195 9.39 -20.99 0.94
C VAL A 195 8.60 -20.22 1.98
N ARG A 196 9.08 -20.20 3.23
CA ARG A 196 8.47 -19.46 4.33
C ARG A 196 8.46 -17.95 4.03
N ASP A 197 9.59 -17.40 3.57
CA ASP A 197 9.69 -15.96 3.34
C ASP A 197 8.86 -15.55 2.12
N VAL A 198 8.83 -16.37 1.06
CA VAL A 198 7.93 -16.14 -0.09
C VAL A 198 6.47 -16.15 0.36
N LEU A 199 6.05 -17.14 1.16
CA LEU A 199 4.67 -17.24 1.62
C LEU A 199 4.28 -16.05 2.51
N LEU A 200 5.13 -15.68 3.47
CA LEU A 200 4.85 -14.60 4.41
C LEU A 200 4.95 -13.22 3.75
N PHE A 201 6.02 -12.98 2.98
CA PHE A 201 6.30 -11.65 2.46
C PHE A 201 5.67 -11.39 1.11
N VAL A 202 5.59 -12.37 0.22
CA VAL A 202 4.93 -12.19 -1.11
C VAL A 202 3.48 -12.65 -1.04
N GLY A 203 3.19 -13.79 -0.42
CA GLY A 203 1.83 -14.32 -0.32
C GLY A 203 0.92 -13.47 0.57
N VAL A 204 1.24 -13.38 1.87
CA VAL A 204 0.35 -12.73 2.86
C VAL A 204 0.22 -11.24 2.64
N SER A 205 1.30 -10.54 2.25
CA SER A 205 1.20 -9.11 1.93
C SER A 205 0.23 -8.91 0.77
N ASN A 206 0.51 -9.46 -0.42
CA ASN A 206 -0.30 -9.24 -1.61
C ASN A 206 -1.72 -9.83 -1.53
N LEU A 207 -2.04 -10.69 -0.55
CA LEU A 207 -3.39 -11.22 -0.36
C LEU A 207 -4.44 -10.11 -0.12
N LEU A 208 -4.05 -9.01 0.53
CA LEU A 208 -4.97 -7.87 0.73
C LEU A 208 -5.39 -7.27 -0.62
N TRP A 209 -4.48 -7.20 -1.59
CA TRP A 209 -4.71 -6.69 -2.94
C TRP A 209 -5.44 -7.68 -3.86
N LEU A 210 -5.72 -8.90 -3.39
CA LEU A 210 -6.64 -9.83 -4.04
C LEU A 210 -8.04 -9.74 -3.40
N ILE A 211 -8.13 -9.87 -2.07
CA ILE A 211 -9.40 -10.00 -1.36
C ILE A 211 -10.20 -8.70 -1.39
N PHE A 212 -9.59 -7.58 -1.00
CA PHE A 212 -10.33 -6.33 -0.85
C PHE A 212 -10.71 -5.69 -2.18
N PRO A 213 -9.89 -5.77 -3.24
CA PRO A 213 -10.34 -5.38 -4.57
C PRO A 213 -11.54 -6.20 -5.07
N LEU A 214 -11.63 -7.50 -4.78
CA LEU A 214 -12.83 -8.28 -5.11
C LEU A 214 -14.07 -7.79 -4.32
N LEU A 215 -13.92 -7.48 -3.03
CA LEU A 215 -14.98 -6.85 -2.24
C LEU A 215 -15.37 -5.49 -2.82
N GLY A 216 -14.39 -4.70 -3.24
CA GLY A 216 -14.57 -3.40 -3.87
C GLY A 216 -15.31 -3.51 -5.21
N LEU A 217 -14.97 -4.49 -6.04
CA LEU A 217 -15.68 -4.79 -7.28
C LEU A 217 -17.13 -5.19 -7.00
N TYR A 218 -17.35 -6.09 -6.03
CA TYR A 218 -18.70 -6.48 -5.62
C TYR A 218 -19.54 -5.27 -5.23
N THR A 219 -19.05 -4.43 -4.32
CA THR A 219 -19.80 -3.23 -3.87
C THR A 219 -20.01 -2.23 -4.99
N SER A 220 -19.03 -2.06 -5.87
CA SER A 220 -19.12 -1.21 -7.06
C SER A 220 -20.21 -1.67 -8.02
N VAL A 221 -20.33 -2.98 -8.25
CA VAL A 221 -21.43 -3.56 -9.04
C VAL A 221 -22.78 -3.30 -8.37
N ARG A 222 -22.89 -3.48 -7.04
CA ARG A 222 -24.13 -3.19 -6.30
C ARG A 222 -24.54 -1.72 -6.41
N LEU A 223 -23.60 -0.80 -6.23
CA LEU A 223 -23.81 0.64 -6.41
C LEU A 223 -24.38 0.98 -7.81
N ILE A 224 -23.86 0.33 -8.86
CA ILE A 224 -24.30 0.56 -10.24
C ILE A 224 -25.71 0.00 -10.48
N LEU A 225 -25.91 -1.27 -10.13
CA LEU A 225 -27.15 -2.00 -10.44
C LEU A 225 -28.33 -1.50 -9.62
N GLU A 226 -28.12 -1.25 -8.33
CA GLU A 226 -29.18 -0.77 -7.45
C GLU A 226 -29.39 0.74 -7.57
N GLY A 227 -28.36 1.48 -7.99
CA GLY A 227 -28.39 2.94 -7.97
C GLY A 227 -28.59 3.48 -6.55
N SER A 228 -28.05 2.79 -5.53
CA SER A 228 -28.24 3.11 -4.12
C SER A 228 -26.96 2.84 -3.31
N TYR A 229 -26.80 3.51 -2.17
CA TYR A 229 -25.70 3.28 -1.21
C TYR A 229 -26.01 2.15 -0.19
N ALA A 230 -27.08 1.38 -0.39
CA ALA A 230 -27.56 0.39 0.59
C ALA A 230 -26.54 -0.68 0.97
N VAL A 231 -25.57 -0.99 0.11
CA VAL A 231 -24.49 -1.95 0.41
C VAL A 231 -23.59 -1.51 1.59
N PHE A 232 -23.62 -0.21 1.94
CA PHE A 232 -22.91 0.35 3.09
C PHE A 232 -23.83 0.68 4.27
N LEU A 233 -25.15 0.49 4.13
CA LEU A 233 -26.14 0.73 5.19
C LEU A 233 -26.53 -0.58 5.90
#